data_AF-A0A4U2D2U9-F1
#
_entry.id   AF-A0A4U2D2U9-F1
#
_cell.length_a   1.000
_cell.length_b   1.000
_cell.length_c   1.000
_cell.angle_alpha   90.00
_cell.angle_beta   90.00
_cell.angle_gamma   90.00
#
_symmetry.space_group_name_H-M   'P 1'
#
loop_
_entity.id
_entity.type
_entity.pdbx_description
1 polymer ?
#
loop_
_entity_poly.entity_id
_entity_poly.type
_entity_poly.pdbx_seq_one_letter_code
_entity_poly.pdbx_strand_id
1 'polypeptide(L)'
;AECVVRDCQGQAVTVTTFDTNRQKAKHPALFFLGSLQKAMSAQFGYTAQQVLDTAQALYEKHKLTTYPRTDCAFLPVSQQGEVTQILKSLSQTSEFAAM
;
A
#
# COMPACT_ATOMS: atom_id res chain seq x y z
N ALA A 1 39.37 -14.34 6.80
CA ALA A 1 38.44 -13.61 5.91
C ALA A 1 39.20 -12.66 4.98
N GLU A 2 40.21 -11.93 5.47
CA GLU A 2 40.98 -10.95 4.69
C GLU A 2 41.74 -11.53 3.48
N CYS A 3 42.20 -12.78 3.55
CA CYS A 3 42.90 -13.43 2.41
C CYS A 3 42.00 -13.54 1.17
N VAL A 4 40.75 -13.96 1.33
CA VAL A 4 39.80 -14.13 0.22
C VAL A 4 39.47 -12.79 -0.44
N VAL A 5 39.38 -11.72 0.36
CA VAL A 5 39.13 -10.37 -0.16
C VAL A 5 40.29 -9.90 -1.04
N ARG A 6 41.53 -10.13 -0.61
CA ARG A 6 42.72 -9.79 -1.40
C ARG A 6 42.78 -10.60 -2.70
N ASP A 7 42.46 -11.88 -2.63
CA ASP A 7 42.58 -12.79 -3.78
C ASP A 7 41.47 -12.55 -4.83
N CYS A 8 40.33 -11.99 -4.43
CA CYS A 8 39.23 -11.61 -5.33
C CYS A 8 39.36 -10.18 -5.90
N GLN A 9 40.30 -9.36 -5.44
CA GLN A 9 40.45 -7.97 -5.91
C GLN A 9 41.03 -7.92 -7.34
N GLY A 10 40.29 -7.32 -8.27
CA GLY A 10 40.73 -7.07 -9.64
C GLY A 10 40.61 -8.27 -10.59
N GLN A 11 40.03 -9.39 -10.16
CA GLN A 11 39.82 -10.55 -11.03
C GLN A 11 38.57 -10.38 -11.91
N ALA A 12 38.68 -10.82 -13.16
CA ALA A 12 37.54 -10.85 -14.09
C ALA A 12 36.56 -11.95 -13.65
N VAL A 13 35.29 -11.57 -13.49
CA VAL A 13 34.23 -12.49 -13.03
C VAL A 13 33.33 -12.83 -14.21
N THR A 14 33.08 -14.12 -14.43
CA THR A 14 32.16 -14.60 -15.46
C THR A 14 30.85 -15.00 -14.79
N VAL A 15 29.74 -14.43 -15.25
CA VAL A 15 28.40 -14.82 -14.78
C VAL A 15 28.15 -16.26 -15.20
N THR A 16 28.13 -17.18 -14.24
CA THR A 16 27.94 -18.62 -14.50
C THR A 16 26.49 -18.94 -14.78
N THR A 17 25.57 -18.25 -14.11
CA THR A 17 24.12 -18.41 -14.29
C THR A 17 23.44 -17.05 -14.15
N PHE A 18 22.50 -16.77 -15.04
CA PHE A 18 21.61 -15.63 -14.95
C PHE A 18 20.20 -16.14 -15.19
N ASP A 19 19.31 -15.85 -14.26
CA ASP A 19 17.92 -16.27 -14.33
C ASP A 19 17.01 -15.04 -14.24
N THR A 20 16.03 -14.98 -15.15
CA THR A 20 15.02 -13.92 -15.17
C THR A 20 13.66 -14.55 -14.96
N ASN A 21 13.17 -14.41 -13.73
CA ASN A 21 11.85 -14.89 -13.37
C ASN A 21 10.80 -13.79 -13.46
N ARG A 22 9.73 -14.05 -14.21
CA ARG A 22 8.58 -13.15 -14.29
C ARG A 22 7.71 -13.31 -13.04
N GLN A 23 7.88 -12.40 -12.09
CA GLN A 23 7.03 -12.37 -10.90
C GLN A 23 5.74 -11.58 -11.18
N LYS A 24 4.60 -12.13 -10.75
CA LYS A 24 3.33 -11.38 -10.68
C LYS A 24 3.08 -11.02 -9.23
N ALA A 25 3.15 -9.73 -8.92
CA ALA A 25 2.70 -9.22 -7.63
C ALA A 25 1.18 -9.18 -7.61
N LYS A 26 0.58 -9.66 -6.51
CA LYS A 26 -0.85 -9.42 -6.25
C LYS A 26 -1.05 -7.98 -5.82
N HIS A 27 -2.22 -7.42 -6.12
CA HIS A 27 -2.59 -6.13 -5.56
C HIS A 27 -2.60 -6.21 -4.02
N PRO A 28 -2.25 -5.12 -3.33
CA PRO A 28 -2.39 -5.06 -1.88
C PRO A 28 -3.85 -5.27 -1.47
N ALA A 29 -4.06 -5.74 -0.25
CA ALA A 29 -5.39 -5.83 0.33
C ALA A 29 -5.94 -4.43 0.65
N LEU A 30 -7.27 -4.31 0.77
CA LEU A 30 -7.87 -3.06 1.22
C LEU A 30 -7.52 -2.76 2.68
N PHE A 31 -7.62 -1.50 3.06
CA PHE A 31 -7.41 -1.10 4.44
C PHE A 31 -8.55 -1.56 5.34
N PHE A 32 -8.15 -2.09 6.48
CA PHE A 32 -8.96 -2.25 7.69
C PHE A 32 -8.31 -1.40 8.79
N LEU A 33 -8.99 -1.16 9.92
CA LEU A 33 -8.53 -0.17 10.90
C LEU A 33 -7.06 -0.33 11.31
N GLY A 34 -6.65 -1.55 11.66
CA GLY A 34 -5.27 -1.82 12.08
C GLY A 34 -4.23 -1.62 10.98
N SER A 35 -4.53 -1.97 9.72
CA SER A 35 -3.60 -1.74 8.60
C SER A 35 -3.51 -0.26 8.24
N LEU A 36 -4.62 0.48 8.31
CA LEU A 36 -4.63 1.92 8.11
C LEU A 36 -3.80 2.64 9.17
N GLN A 37 -4.01 2.30 10.45
CA GLN A 37 -3.24 2.85 11.58
C GLN A 37 -1.74 2.59 11.41
N LYS A 38 -1.36 1.36 11.03
CA LYS A 38 0.03 1.01 10.79
C LYS A 38 0.64 1.77 9.61
N ALA A 39 -0.10 1.89 8.49
CA ALA A 39 0.36 2.60 7.31
C ALA A 39 0.55 4.10 7.59
N MET A 40 -0.42 4.73 8.25
CA MET A 40 -0.36 6.16 8.58
C MET A 40 0.69 6.47 9.65
N SER A 41 0.92 5.55 10.59
CA SER A 41 2.03 5.66 11.54
C SER A 41 3.38 5.59 10.85
N ALA A 42 3.56 4.64 9.91
CA ALA A 42 4.81 4.48 9.18
C ALA A 42 5.11 5.64 8.21
N GLN A 43 4.09 6.20 7.55
CA GLN A 43 4.26 7.27 6.57
C GLN A 43 4.29 8.67 7.20
N PHE A 44 3.45 8.92 8.21
CA PHE A 44 3.19 10.26 8.74
C PHE A 44 3.43 10.39 10.25
N GLY A 45 3.80 9.32 10.95
CA GLY A 45 4.02 9.35 12.40
C GLY A 45 2.75 9.53 13.24
N TYR A 46 1.56 9.31 12.66
CA TYR A 46 0.30 9.47 13.38
C TYR A 46 0.10 8.40 14.45
N THR A 47 -0.53 8.81 15.54
CA THR A 47 -0.99 7.88 16.58
C THR A 47 -2.25 7.15 16.13
N ALA A 48 -2.51 5.98 16.72
CA ALA A 48 -3.70 5.18 16.42
C ALA A 48 -5.01 5.95 16.62
N GLN A 49 -5.06 6.82 17.64
CA GLN A 49 -6.22 7.65 17.95
C GLN A 49 -6.44 8.74 16.89
N GLN A 50 -5.38 9.45 16.49
CA GLN A 50 -5.48 10.48 15.43
C GLN A 50 -6.02 9.89 14.12
N VAL A 51 -5.55 8.70 13.75
CA VAL A 51 -6.03 8.00 12.55
C VAL A 51 -7.50 7.62 12.70
N LEU A 52 -7.91 7.09 13.86
CA LEU A 52 -9.30 6.73 14.11
C LEU A 52 -10.22 7.96 14.06
N ASP A 53 -9.85 9.05 14.72
CA ASP A 53 -10.66 10.28 14.77
C ASP A 53 -10.82 10.88 13.37
N THR A 54 -9.74 10.88 12.58
CA THR A 54 -9.77 11.36 11.19
C THR A 54 -10.65 10.46 10.32
N ALA A 55 -10.48 9.13 10.40
CA ALA A 55 -11.29 8.18 9.63
C ALA A 55 -12.77 8.24 10.04
N GLN A 56 -13.07 8.45 11.32
CA GLN A 56 -14.43 8.63 11.82
C GLN A 56 -15.05 9.91 11.24
N ALA A 57 -14.31 11.03 11.22
CA ALA A 57 -14.78 12.27 10.62
C ALA A 57 -15.05 12.12 9.10
N LEU A 58 -14.18 11.40 8.38
CA LEU A 58 -14.38 11.12 6.95
C LEU A 58 -15.63 10.27 6.70
N TYR A 59 -15.95 9.34 7.60
CA TYR A 59 -17.15 8.51 7.51
C TYR A 59 -18.43 9.30 7.87
N GLU A 60 -18.48 9.93 9.03
CA GLU A 60 -19.72 10.51 9.58
C GLU A 60 -20.03 11.89 8.99
N LYS A 61 -19.02 12.76 8.95
CA LYS A 61 -19.20 14.17 8.57
C LYS A 61 -19.15 14.35 7.07
N HIS A 62 -18.23 13.67 6.41
CA HIS A 62 -17.96 13.87 4.97
C HIS A 62 -18.52 12.76 4.08
N LYS A 63 -18.87 11.59 4.64
CA LYS A 63 -19.38 10.42 3.91
C LYS A 63 -18.47 9.99 2.74
N LEU A 64 -17.16 10.12 2.92
CA LEU A 64 -16.15 9.84 1.89
C LEU A 64 -15.60 8.40 1.98
N THR A 65 -15.71 7.77 3.14
CA THR A 65 -15.19 6.42 3.38
C THR A 65 -16.30 5.48 3.84
N THR A 66 -16.04 4.18 3.82
CA THR A 66 -16.89 3.17 4.48
C THR A 66 -16.60 3.13 5.99
N TYR A 67 -17.36 2.31 6.73
CA TYR A 67 -17.27 2.21 8.19
C TYR A 67 -15.82 1.90 8.64
N PRO A 68 -15.16 2.81 9.38
CA PRO A 68 -13.71 2.78 9.56
C PRO A 68 -13.22 1.85 10.68
N ARG A 69 -14.13 1.28 11.48
CA ARG A 69 -13.81 0.37 12.59
C ARG A 69 -13.96 -1.11 12.21
N THR A 70 -13.84 -1.41 10.92
CA THR A 70 -13.87 -2.78 10.40
C THR A 70 -12.49 -3.41 10.49
N ASP A 71 -12.47 -4.71 10.79
CA ASP A 71 -11.27 -5.57 10.71
C ASP A 71 -11.20 -6.34 9.38
N CYS A 72 -12.17 -6.10 8.48
CA CYS A 72 -12.27 -6.80 7.20
C CYS A 72 -11.56 -6.02 6.08
N ALA A 73 -10.67 -6.70 5.35
CA ALA A 73 -9.94 -6.16 4.20
C ALA A 73 -10.63 -6.42 2.84
N PHE A 74 -11.91 -6.77 2.84
CA PHE A 74 -12.67 -7.15 1.65
C PHE A 74 -13.89 -6.27 1.45
N LEU A 75 -14.25 -6.07 0.18
CA LEU A 75 -15.45 -5.34 -0.21
C LEU A 75 -16.64 -6.31 -0.37
N PRO A 76 -17.84 -5.95 0.11
CA PRO A 76 -19.07 -6.67 -0.21
C PRO A 76 -19.33 -6.69 -1.72
N VAL A 77 -19.92 -7.78 -2.22
CA VAL A 77 -20.26 -7.93 -3.65
C VAL A 77 -21.23 -6.84 -4.12
N SER A 78 -22.12 -6.37 -3.24
CA SER A 78 -23.08 -5.30 -3.53
C SER A 78 -22.40 -3.98 -3.92
N GLN A 79 -21.20 -3.71 -3.41
CA GLN A 79 -20.47 -2.46 -3.68
C GLN A 79 -19.56 -2.56 -4.90
N GLN A 80 -19.48 -3.71 -5.59
CA GLN A 80 -18.63 -3.87 -6.78
C GLN A 80 -19.01 -2.90 -7.91
N GLY A 81 -20.30 -2.60 -8.07
CA GLY A 81 -20.77 -1.65 -9.09
C GLY A 81 -20.30 -0.22 -8.85
N GLU A 82 -20.04 0.16 -7.60
CA GLU A 82 -19.64 1.51 -7.21
C GLU A 82 -18.15 1.77 -7.47
N VAL A 83 -17.32 0.72 -7.51
CA VAL A 83 -15.87 0.81 -7.63
C VAL A 83 -15.44 1.65 -8.84
N THR A 84 -16.02 1.38 -10.01
CA THR A 84 -15.68 2.09 -11.26
C THR A 84 -16.02 3.58 -11.16
N GLN A 85 -17.15 3.92 -10.53
CA GLN A 85 -17.57 5.30 -10.35
C GLN A 85 -16.67 6.03 -9.35
N ILE A 86 -16.30 5.38 -8.25
CA ILE A 86 -15.38 5.92 -7.25
C ILE A 86 -14.03 6.22 -7.90
N LEU A 87 -13.44 5.27 -8.62
CA LEU A 87 -12.16 5.45 -9.29
C LEU A 87 -12.20 6.58 -10.33
N LYS A 88 -13.29 6.69 -11.09
CA LYS A 88 -13.49 7.79 -12.04
C LYS A 88 -13.60 9.14 -11.36
N SER A 89 -14.25 9.21 -10.20
CA SER A 89 -14.41 10.45 -9.45
C SER A 89 -13.07 10.88 -8.83
N LEU A 90 -12.29 9.92 -8.34
CA LEU A 90 -10.94 10.16 -7.81
C LEU A 90 -10.00 10.67 -8.90
N SER A 91 -10.01 10.06 -10.10
CA SER A 91 -9.10 10.47 -11.19
C SER A 91 -9.37 11.88 -11.74
N GLN A 92 -10.58 12.43 -11.50
CA GLN A 92 -10.91 13.81 -11.86
C GLN A 92 -10.38 14.84 -10.85
N THR A 93 -9.93 14.39 -9.68
CA THR A 93 -9.35 15.25 -8.65
C THR A 93 -7.85 15.35 -8.90
N SER A 94 -7.34 16.57 -9.08
CA SER A 94 -5.95 16.83 -9.52
C SER A 94 -4.88 16.21 -8.63
N GLU A 95 -5.15 16.08 -7.33
CA GLU A 95 -4.22 15.48 -6.36
C GLU A 95 -4.06 13.96 -6.54
N PHE A 96 -5.07 13.28 -7.10
CA PHE A 96 -5.07 11.84 -7.34
C PHE A 96 -4.82 11.46 -8.81
N ALA A 97 -4.88 12.44 -9.73
CA ALA A 97 -4.67 12.21 -11.16
C ALA A 97 -3.20 11.87 -11.53
N ALA A 98 -2.25 12.19 -10.65
CA ALA A 98 -0.82 11.97 -10.87
C ALA A 98 -0.24 10.73 -10.15
N MET A 99 -1.09 9.94 -9.49
CA MET A 99 -0.72 8.74 -8.73
C MET A 99 -0.92 7.47 -9.55
#